data_AF-A0A841L310-F1
#
_entry.id   AF-A0A841L310-F1
#
_cell.length_a   1.000
_cell.length_b   1.000
_cell.length_c   1.000
_cell.angle_alpha   90.00
_cell.angle_beta   90.00
_cell.angle_gamma   90.00
#
_symmetry.space_group_name_H-M   'P 1'
#
loop_
_entity.id
_entity.type
_entity.pdbx_description
1 polymer ?
#
loop_
_entity_poly.entity_id
_entity_poly.type
_entity_poly.pdbx_seq_one_letter_code
_entity_poly.pdbx_strand_id
1 'polypeptide(L)' 'MVGAKVFIFDQASDLFIKAGEIVDVQGTIALVMIEEIRKDRVICIVDKFDLSKLYFKSKRGVAV' A
#
# COMPACT_ATOMS: atom_id res chain seq x y z
N MET A 1 -1.01 -4.65 -9.47
CA MET A 1 -1.82 -4.08 -10.58
C MET A 1 -2.29 -2.71 -10.15
N VAL A 2 -2.22 -1.70 -11.02
CA VAL A 2 -2.66 -0.32 -10.69
C VAL A 2 -4.15 -0.32 -10.31
N GLY A 3 -4.52 0.46 -9.30
CA GLY A 3 -5.85 0.51 -8.67
C GLY A 3 -6.10 -0.58 -7.61
N ALA A 4 -5.16 -1.51 -7.41
CA ALA A 4 -5.33 -2.56 -6.41
C ALA A 4 -5.06 -2.03 -5.00
N LYS A 5 -5.98 -2.35 -4.07
CA LYS A 5 -5.77 -2.15 -2.64
C LYS A 5 -4.83 -3.21 -2.09
N VAL A 6 -3.74 -2.75 -1.50
CA VAL A 6 -2.66 -3.57 -0.96
C VAL A 6 -2.41 -3.23 0.50
N PHE A 7 -1.85 -4.19 1.22
CA PHE A 7 -1.35 -4.05 2.56
C PHE A 7 0.17 -4.05 2.54
N ILE A 8 0.79 -3.09 3.22
CA ILE A 8 2.23 -2.90 3.24
C ILE A 8 2.82 -3.76 4.36
N PHE A 9 3.61 -4.77 3.98
CA PHE A 9 4.31 -5.66 4.90
C PHE A 9 5.82 -5.45 4.82
N ASP A 10 6.25 -4.20 5.06
CA ASP A 10 7.65 -3.80 5.15
C ASP A 10 7.97 -3.30 6.55
N GLN A 11 8.60 -4.12 7.39
CA GLN A 11 8.91 -3.77 8.79
C GLN A 11 9.85 -2.56 8.94
N ALA A 12 10.58 -2.20 7.88
CA ALA A 12 11.48 -1.04 7.87
C ALA A 12 10.77 0.28 7.52
N SER A 13 9.50 0.22 7.07
CA SER A 13 8.74 1.41 6.68
C SER A 13 7.87 1.90 7.84
N ASP A 14 7.77 3.22 8.02
CA ASP A 14 6.79 3.83 8.93
C ASP A 14 5.34 3.56 8.50
N LEU A 15 5.16 3.07 7.27
CA LEU A 15 3.89 2.68 6.68
C LEU A 15 3.62 1.17 6.82
N PHE A 16 4.43 0.45 7.60
CA PHE A 16 4.18 -0.95 7.95
C PHE A 16 2.74 -1.10 8.47
N ILE A 17 2.05 -2.15 8.03
CA ILE A 17 0.67 -2.49 8.43
C ILE A 17 -0.38 -1.49 7.89
N LYS A 18 0.01 -0.54 7.04
CA LYS A 18 -0.94 0.37 6.38
C LYS A 18 -1.48 -0.24 5.10
N ALA A 19 -2.69 0.17 4.74
CA ALA A 19 -3.29 -0.14 3.46
C ALA A 19 -3.15 1.04 2.52
N GLY A 20 -2.91 0.77 1.24
CA GLY A 20 -2.84 1.78 0.21
C GLY A 20 -3.33 1.24 -1.12
N GLU A 21 -3.30 2.08 -2.14
CA GLU A 21 -3.68 1.77 -3.51
C GLU A 21 -2.46 1.93 -4.42
N ILE A 22 -2.19 0.93 -5.26
CA ILE A 22 -1.12 1.02 -6.24
C ILE A 22 -1.52 2.04 -7.31
N VAL A 23 -0.74 3.10 -7.49
CA VAL A 23 -1.00 4.14 -8.51
C VAL A 23 -0.09 4.03 -9.73
N ASP A 24 1.08 3.40 -9.58
CA ASP A 24 1.99 3.10 -10.70
C ASP A 24 2.84 1.85 -10.37
N VAL A 25 3.35 1.17 -11.40
CA VAL A 25 4.27 0.03 -11.25
C VAL A 25 5.38 0.13 -12.29
N GLN A 26 6.63 0.12 -11.83
CA GLN A 26 7.83 0.15 -12.66
C GLN A 26 8.72 -1.04 -12.29
N GLY A 27 8.65 -2.11 -13.09
CA GLY A 27 9.36 -3.36 -12.82
C GLY A 27 8.86 -4.01 -11.52
N THR A 28 9.74 -4.14 -10.52
CA THR A 28 9.41 -4.72 -9.20
C THR A 28 8.98 -3.67 -8.17
N ILE A 29 9.00 -2.39 -8.52
CA ILE A 29 8.64 -1.30 -7.62
C ILE A 29 7.22 -0.82 -7.96
N ALA A 30 6.38 -0.68 -6.94
CA ALA A 30 5.08 -0.03 -7.03
C ALA A 30 5.10 1.32 -6.31
N LEU A 31 4.49 2.35 -6.89
CA LEU A 31 4.07 3.53 -6.14
C LEU A 31 2.73 3.23 -5.50
N VAL A 32 2.64 3.44 -4.19
CA VAL A 32 1.43 3.20 -3.38
C VAL A 32 1.00 4.52 -2.76
N MET A 33 -0.26 4.88 -2.97
CA MET A 33 -0.92 5.99 -2.29
C MET A 33 -1.61 5.48 -1.03
N ILE A 34 -1.31 6.10 0.12
CA ILE A 34 -1.90 5.82 1.42
C ILE A 34 -2.69 7.05 1.85
N GLU A 35 -3.94 6.84 2.22
CA GLU A 35 -4.79 7.88 2.83
C GLU A 35 -4.71 7.76 4.35
N GLU A 36 -4.29 8.82 5.03
CA GLU A 36 -4.36 8.94 6.48
C GLU A 36 -5.30 10.07 6.89
N ILE A 37 -6.20 9.77 7.83
CA ILE A 37 -7.05 10.79 8.47
C ILE A 37 -6.35 11.26 9.74
N ARG A 38 -5.92 12.52 9.79
CA ARG A 38 -5.33 13.16 10.98
C ARG A 38 -6.07 14.45 11.30
N LYS A 39 -6.67 14.54 12.50
CA LYS A 39 -7.36 15.76 13.00
C LYS A 39 -8.29 16.37 11.94
N ASP A 40 -9.20 15.56 11.39
CA ASP A 40 -10.19 15.94 10.37
C ASP A 40 -9.61 16.39 9.01
N ARG A 41 -8.34 16.10 8.74
CA ARG A 41 -7.71 16.29 7.42
C ARG A 41 -7.33 14.94 6.82
N VAL A 42 -7.62 14.77 5.54
CA VAL A 42 -7.11 13.66 4.74
C VAL A 42 -5.73 14.05 4.23
N ILE A 43 -4.73 13.23 4.54
CA ILE A 43 -3.36 13.36 4.04
C ILE A 43 -3.12 12.18 3.10
N CYS A 44 -2.71 12.47 1.88
CA CYS A 44 -2.28 11.44 0.93
C CYS A 44 -0.76 11.37 0.95
N ILE A 45 -0.23 10.20 1.31
CA ILE A 45 1.19 9.87 1.27
C ILE A 45 1.41 8.99 0.05
N VAL A 46 2.39 9.30 -0.79
CA VAL A 46 2.76 8.46 -1.93
C VAL A 46 4.19 8.00 -1.72
N ASP A 47 4.40 6.69 -1.67
CA ASP A 47 5.71 6.10 -1.45
C ASP A 47 5.93 4.86 -2.32
N LYS A 48 7.18 4.41 -2.42
CA LYS A 48 7.63 3.31 -3.27
C LYS A 48 7.85 2.05 -2.43
N PHE A 49 7.29 0.94 -2.91
CA PHE A 49 7.46 -0.37 -2.28
C PHE A 49 7.84 -1.42 -3.31
N ASP A 50 8.67 -2.37 -2.90
CA ASP A 50 8.85 -3.59 -3.68
C ASP A 50 7.55 -4.40 -3.66
N LEU A 51 7.13 -4.92 -4.81
CA LEU A 51 5.92 -5.73 -4.95
C LEU A 51 5.90 -6.93 -4.00
N SER A 52 7.06 -7.51 -3.67
CA SER A 52 7.18 -8.63 -2.73
C SER A 52 6.77 -8.28 -1.30
N LYS A 53 6.70 -6.98 -0.97
CA LYS A 53 6.29 -6.47 0.34
C LYS A 53 4.82 -6.02 0.36
N LEU A 54 4.09 -6.22 -0.73
CA LEU A 54 2.69 -5.81 -0.88
C LEU A 54 1.78 -7.04 -0.93
N TYR A 55 0.80 -7.10 -0.03
CA TYR A 55 -0.16 -8.20 0.04
C TYR A 55 -1.54 -7.75 -0.39
N PHE A 56 -2.16 -8.50 -1.31
CA PHE A 56 -3.51 -8.19 -1.76
C PHE A 56 -4.54 -8.66 -0.72
N LYS A 57 -5.47 -7.78 -0.38
CA LYS A 57 -6.59 -8.17 0.47
C LYS A 57 -7.58 -9.00 -0.35
N SER A 58 -7.48 -10.33 -0.26
CA SER A 58 -8.51 -11.24 -0.80
C SER A 58 -9.86 -10.96 -0.14
N LYS A 59 -10.95 -11.01 -0.92
CA LYS A 59 -12.34 -10.86 -0.42
C LYS A 59 -12.71 -11.86 0.69
N ARG A 60 -11.89 -12.91 0.91
CA ARG A 60 -12.11 -13.94 1.92
C ARG A 60 -11.28 -13.76 3.20
N GLY A 61 -10.51 -12.68 3.35
CA GLY A 61 -9.70 -12.43 4.55
C GLY A 61 -8.47 -13.33 4.69
N VAL A 62 -8.11 -14.07 3.63
CA VAL A 62 -6.91 -14.91 3.59
C VAL A 62 -5.93 -14.30 2.59
N ALA A 63 -4.79 -13.85 3.08
CA ALA A 63 -3.67 -13.45 2.23
C ALA A 63 -3.22 -14.66 1.38
N VAL A 64 -3.07 -14.45 0.07
CA VAL A 64 -2.43 -15.40 -0.85
C VAL A 64 -1.06 -14.84 -1.17
#